data_AF-A0A920VTE0-F1
#
_entry.id   AF-A0A920VTE0-F1
#
_cell.length_a   1.000
_cell.length_b   1.000
_cell.length_c   1.000
_cell.angle_alpha   90.00
_cell.angle_beta   90.00
_cell.angle_gamma   90.00
#
_symmetry.space_group_name_H-M   'P 1'
#
loop_
_entity.id
_entity.type
_entity.pdbx_description
1 polymer ?
#
loop_
_entity_poly.entity_id
_entity_poly.type
_entity_poly.pdbx_seq_one_letter_code
_entity_poly.pdbx_strand_id
1 'polypeptide(L)'
;MDIKGSDAERMLEYLSVAKVGGNTPEERIIYTNFLDEDGGVHADLTISRLGVDSYRVVTGGADGNRDWVHLRNYRDDLGLEADINIRTHDIATLGLWGPQAKEALGHFIDPSEISIENFPFVAAKYLTLNLSGGKKIDVFGEHAFPTLGKAAGKYI
;
A
#
# COMPACT_ATOMS: atom_id res chain seq x y z
N MET A 1 -3.24 5.74 -4.92
CA MET A 1 -4.68 5.81 -5.23
C MET A 1 -5.42 5.02 -4.16
N ASP A 2 -6.53 5.54 -3.66
CA ASP A 2 -7.44 4.79 -2.77
C ASP A 2 -8.61 4.28 -3.62
N ILE A 3 -8.86 2.98 -3.62
CA ILE A 3 -9.91 2.34 -4.44
C ILE A 3 -10.93 1.70 -3.50
N LYS A 4 -12.21 2.05 -3.66
CA LYS A 4 -13.29 1.59 -2.78
C LYS A 4 -14.55 1.22 -3.56
N GLY A 5 -15.27 0.21 -3.13
CA GLY A 5 -16.55 -0.19 -3.71
C GLY A 5 -16.67 -1.69 -3.89
N SER A 6 -17.89 -2.16 -4.13
CA SER A 6 -18.23 -3.59 -4.17
C SER A 6 -17.51 -4.38 -5.27
N ASP A 7 -17.06 -3.70 -6.34
CA ASP A 7 -16.27 -4.33 -7.41
C ASP A 7 -14.76 -4.06 -7.30
N ALA A 8 -14.29 -3.38 -6.24
CA ALA A 8 -12.87 -3.06 -6.08
C ALA A 8 -12.00 -4.32 -6.01
N GLU A 9 -12.41 -5.34 -5.25
CA GLU A 9 -11.72 -6.63 -5.19
C GLU A 9 -11.67 -7.28 -6.58
N ARG A 10 -12.82 -7.39 -7.24
CA ARG A 10 -12.95 -8.03 -8.56
C ARG A 10 -12.05 -7.35 -9.60
N MET A 11 -12.06 -6.01 -9.63
CA MET A 11 -11.23 -5.23 -10.54
C MET A 11 -9.75 -5.48 -10.30
N LEU A 12 -9.29 -5.40 -9.04
CA LEU A 12 -7.88 -5.54 -8.71
C LEU A 12 -7.39 -6.98 -8.83
N GLU A 13 -8.20 -7.99 -8.51
CA GLU A 13 -7.90 -9.41 -8.75
C GLU A 13 -7.71 -9.70 -10.24
N TYR A 14 -8.51 -9.09 -11.12
CA TYR A 14 -8.36 -9.32 -12.55
C TYR A 14 -7.07 -8.72 -13.10
N LEU A 15 -6.74 -7.49 -12.69
CA LEU A 15 -5.56 -6.77 -13.19
C LEU A 15 -4.25 -7.31 -12.61
N SER A 16 -4.29 -7.84 -11.39
CA SER A 16 -3.09 -8.26 -10.66
C SER A 16 -2.66 -9.67 -11.01
N VAL A 17 -1.34 -9.88 -11.14
CA VAL A 17 -0.75 -11.24 -11.23
C VAL A 17 -0.82 -11.97 -9.88
N ALA A 18 -0.69 -11.23 -8.78
CA ALA A 18 -0.72 -11.77 -7.43
C ALA A 18 -2.13 -11.67 -6.84
N LYS A 19 -2.44 -12.58 -5.92
CA LYS A 19 -3.73 -12.57 -5.22
C LYS A 19 -3.80 -11.43 -4.20
N VAL A 20 -4.70 -10.48 -4.42
CA VAL A 20 -4.93 -9.27 -3.61
C VAL A 20 -6.22 -9.36 -2.78
N GLY A 21 -7.17 -10.18 -3.20
CA GLY A 21 -8.49 -10.38 -2.61
C GLY A 21 -8.74 -11.80 -2.07
N GLY A 22 -10.01 -12.18 -1.93
CA GLY A 22 -10.42 -13.49 -1.43
C GLY A 22 -9.90 -13.76 -0.02
N ASN A 23 -9.06 -14.79 0.13
CA ASN A 23 -8.48 -15.20 1.42
C ASN A 23 -7.21 -14.44 1.82
N THR A 24 -6.77 -13.45 1.04
CA THR A 24 -5.69 -12.54 1.46
C THR A 24 -6.15 -11.75 2.68
N PRO A 25 -5.42 -11.78 3.81
CA PRO A 25 -5.83 -11.02 4.99
C PRO A 25 -5.95 -9.52 4.71
N GLU A 26 -6.84 -8.85 5.45
CA GLU A 26 -6.80 -7.39 5.56
C GLU A 26 -5.48 -6.94 6.22
N GLU A 27 -5.16 -5.66 6.09
CA GLU A 27 -3.91 -5.07 6.59
C GLU A 27 -2.66 -5.70 5.98
N ARG A 28 -2.79 -6.22 4.75
CA ARG A 28 -1.70 -6.87 4.01
C ARG A 28 -1.27 -6.02 2.82
N ILE A 29 0.04 -5.97 2.62
CA ILE A 29 0.70 -5.38 1.46
C ILE A 29 1.05 -6.49 0.47
N ILE A 30 0.68 -6.30 -0.79
CA ILE A 30 0.90 -7.23 -1.89
C ILE A 30 1.68 -6.48 -2.98
N TYR A 31 2.91 -6.92 -3.24
CA TYR A 31 3.64 -6.52 -4.44
C TYR A 31 3.13 -7.32 -5.64
N THR A 32 2.77 -6.63 -6.72
CA THR A 32 2.22 -7.28 -7.91
C THR A 32 2.51 -6.49 -9.18
N ASN A 33 2.18 -7.11 -10.31
CA ASN A 33 2.24 -6.48 -11.61
C ASN A 33 0.84 -6.42 -12.22
N PHE A 34 0.59 -5.38 -13.00
CA PHE A 34 -0.46 -5.39 -14.01
C PHE A 34 0.15 -5.81 -15.34
N LEU A 35 -0.53 -6.71 -16.04
CA LEU A 35 -0.11 -7.18 -17.35
C LEU A 35 -1.02 -6.59 -18.44
N ASP A 36 -0.45 -6.42 -19.63
CA ASP A 36 -1.24 -6.20 -20.84
C ASP A 36 -1.71 -7.52 -21.47
N GLU A 37 -2.45 -7.41 -22.57
CA GLU A 37 -3.05 -8.52 -23.31
C GLU A 37 -2.03 -9.47 -23.97
N ASP A 38 -0.79 -9.00 -24.20
CA ASP A 38 0.31 -9.79 -24.74
C ASP A 38 1.17 -10.42 -23.62
N GLY A 39 0.83 -10.17 -22.34
CA GLY A 39 1.57 -10.62 -21.18
C GLY A 39 2.79 -9.76 -20.83
N GLY A 40 2.91 -8.58 -21.43
CA GLY A 40 3.88 -7.56 -21.07
C GLY A 40 3.55 -6.90 -19.73
N VAL A 41 4.59 -6.46 -19.02
CA VAL A 41 4.39 -5.75 -17.74
C VAL A 41 3.97 -4.31 -18.03
N HIS A 42 2.71 -4.00 -17.70
CA HIS A 42 2.19 -2.64 -17.78
C HIS A 42 2.64 -1.78 -16.59
N ALA A 43 2.57 -2.33 -15.38
CA ALA A 43 2.95 -1.66 -14.14
C ALA A 43 3.54 -2.65 -13.12
N ASP A 44 4.47 -2.17 -12.30
CA ASP A 44 4.92 -2.80 -11.06
C ASP A 44 4.52 -1.92 -9.88
N LEU A 45 3.74 -2.47 -8.95
CA LEU A 45 3.11 -1.66 -7.92
C LEU A 45 2.84 -2.47 -6.66
N THR A 46 2.43 -1.75 -5.63
CA THR A 46 2.04 -2.32 -4.36
C THR A 46 0.56 -2.04 -4.09
N ILE A 47 -0.16 -3.08 -3.65
CA ILE A 47 -1.56 -3.01 -3.25
C ILE A 47 -1.68 -3.38 -1.78
N SER A 48 -2.23 -2.46 -0.99
CA SER A 48 -2.52 -2.67 0.43
C SER A 48 -4.02 -2.91 0.60
N ARG A 49 -4.40 -4.11 1.07
CA ARG A 49 -5.79 -4.47 1.37
C ARG A 49 -6.16 -3.87 2.72
N LEU A 50 -7.01 -2.85 2.73
CA LEU A 50 -7.41 -2.11 3.94
C LEU A 50 -8.76 -2.56 4.51
N GLY A 51 -9.49 -3.39 3.78
CA GLY A 51 -10.78 -3.95 4.14
C GLY A 51 -11.30 -4.85 3.03
N VAL A 52 -12.52 -5.37 3.19
CA VAL A 52 -13.21 -6.18 2.17
C VAL A 52 -13.23 -5.48 0.80
N ASP A 53 -13.68 -4.22 0.78
CA ASP A 53 -13.91 -3.42 -0.43
C ASP A 53 -13.06 -2.14 -0.46
N SER A 54 -11.90 -2.14 0.21
CA SER A 54 -11.05 -0.95 0.36
C SER A 54 -9.59 -1.30 0.16
N TYR A 55 -8.97 -0.67 -0.83
CA TYR A 55 -7.60 -0.94 -1.24
C TYR A 55 -6.84 0.37 -1.43
N ARG A 56 -5.52 0.32 -1.19
CA ARG A 56 -4.60 1.39 -1.56
C ARG A 56 -3.59 0.87 -2.56
N VAL A 57 -3.52 1.52 -3.71
CA VAL A 57 -2.57 1.22 -4.78
C VAL A 57 -1.46 2.28 -4.76
N VAL A 58 -0.21 1.86 -4.61
CA VAL A 58 0.99 2.70 -4.66
C VAL A 58 1.81 2.28 -5.87
N THR A 59 2.06 3.21 -6.78
CA THR A 59 2.82 2.99 -8.02
C THR A 59 3.92 4.04 -8.16
N GLY A 60 4.78 3.91 -9.17
CA GLY A 60 5.86 4.83 -9.50
C GLY A 60 5.39 6.27 -9.69
N GLY A 61 6.19 7.22 -9.19
CA GLY A 61 5.86 8.65 -9.24
C GLY A 61 5.70 9.20 -10.66
N ALA A 62 6.40 8.63 -11.65
CA ALA A 62 6.25 8.99 -13.06
C ALA A 62 5.07 8.28 -13.75
N ASP A 63 4.66 7.13 -13.22
CA ASP A 63 3.68 6.23 -13.83
C ASP A 63 2.25 6.47 -13.35
N GLY A 64 2.07 7.21 -12.25
CA GLY A 64 0.78 7.39 -11.58
C GLY A 64 -0.38 7.81 -12.48
N ASN A 65 -0.15 8.70 -13.46
CA ASN A 65 -1.21 9.09 -14.41
C ASN A 65 -1.55 7.97 -15.40
N ARG A 66 -0.55 7.23 -15.90
CA ARG A 66 -0.77 6.10 -16.83
C ARG A 66 -1.60 5.02 -16.14
N ASP A 67 -1.18 4.63 -14.95
CA ASP A 67 -1.80 3.52 -14.22
C ASP A 67 -3.21 3.90 -13.75
N TRP A 68 -3.43 5.17 -13.40
CA TRP A 68 -4.77 5.68 -13.12
C TRP A 68 -5.70 5.58 -14.34
N VAL A 69 -5.24 6.01 -15.53
CA VAL A 69 -6.04 5.90 -16.76
C VAL A 69 -6.40 4.44 -17.04
N HIS A 70 -5.43 3.53 -16.86
CA HIS A 70 -5.66 2.10 -17.06
C HIS A 70 -6.75 1.55 -16.14
N LEU A 71 -6.63 1.80 -14.83
CA LEU A 71 -7.64 1.39 -13.83
C LEU A 71 -9.03 2.00 -14.11
N ARG A 72 -9.07 3.30 -14.42
CA ARG A 72 -10.32 4.01 -14.70
C ARG A 72 -11.02 3.46 -15.95
N ASN A 73 -10.28 3.26 -17.04
CA ASN A 73 -10.85 2.72 -18.27
C ASN A 73 -11.36 1.30 -18.04
N TYR A 74 -10.59 0.45 -17.36
CA TYR A 74 -11.03 -0.92 -17.04
C TYR A 74 -12.32 -0.94 -16.22
N ARG A 75 -12.43 -0.07 -15.21
CA ARG A 75 -13.67 0.11 -14.44
C ARG A 75 -14.83 0.54 -15.32
N ASP A 76 -14.65 1.60 -16.11
CA ASP A 76 -15.71 2.23 -16.90
C ASP A 76 -16.18 1.30 -18.03
N ASP A 77 -15.25 0.64 -18.72
CA ASP A 77 -15.53 -0.27 -19.85
C ASP A 77 -16.32 -1.51 -19.39
N LEU A 78 -16.14 -1.93 -18.13
CA LEU A 78 -16.85 -3.07 -17.54
C LEU A 78 -18.03 -2.68 -16.63
N GLY A 79 -18.29 -1.39 -16.45
CA GLY A 79 -19.37 -0.88 -15.58
C GLY A 79 -19.23 -1.33 -14.12
N LEU A 80 -18.00 -1.31 -13.59
CA LEU A 80 -17.70 -1.76 -12.22
C LEU A 80 -17.97 -0.66 -11.18
N GLU A 81 -18.56 -1.05 -10.06
CA GLU A 81 -18.77 -0.17 -8.90
C GLU A 81 -17.49 -0.08 -8.04
N ALA A 82 -16.53 0.73 -8.51
CA ALA A 82 -15.27 1.00 -7.81
C ALA A 82 -14.87 2.48 -7.93
N ASP A 83 -15.00 3.25 -6.87
CA ASP A 83 -14.51 4.62 -6.79
C ASP A 83 -12.97 4.65 -6.68
N ILE A 84 -12.33 5.51 -7.47
CA ILE A 84 -10.86 5.63 -7.56
C ILE A 84 -10.46 7.06 -7.20
N ASN A 85 -9.91 7.23 -6.00
CA ASN A 85 -9.44 8.52 -5.50
C ASN A 85 -7.93 8.66 -5.68
N ILE A 86 -7.50 9.65 -6.46
CA ILE A 86 -6.08 10.00 -6.58
C ILE A 86 -5.65 10.78 -5.34
N ARG A 87 -4.68 10.24 -4.59
CA ARG A 87 -4.17 10.83 -3.33
C ARG A 87 -2.72 11.32 -3.42
N THR A 88 -2.16 11.37 -4.63
CA THR A 88 -0.73 11.64 -4.88
C THR A 88 -0.26 12.96 -4.26
N HIS A 89 -1.12 13.99 -4.22
CA HIS A 89 -0.79 15.29 -3.66
C HIS A 89 -1.23 15.46 -2.19
N ASP A 90 -1.96 14.48 -1.65
CA ASP A 90 -2.50 14.52 -0.28
C ASP A 90 -1.58 13.82 0.72
N ILE A 91 -0.72 12.92 0.24
CA ILE A 91 0.09 12.02 1.06
C ILE A 91 1.56 12.23 0.72
N ALA A 92 2.37 12.44 1.75
CA ALA A 92 3.82 12.35 1.66
C ALA A 92 4.29 11.02 2.24
N THR A 93 5.25 10.38 1.58
CA THR A 93 5.84 9.11 2.02
C THR A 93 7.22 9.36 2.64
N LEU A 94 7.45 8.80 3.82
CA LEU A 94 8.76 8.80 4.47
C LEU A 94 9.21 7.36 4.68
N GLY A 95 10.32 6.98 4.06
CA GLY A 95 10.94 5.70 4.32
C GLY A 95 11.90 5.77 5.51
N LEU A 96 11.76 4.85 6.46
CA LEU A 96 12.68 4.66 7.59
C LEU A 96 13.29 3.26 7.54
N TRP A 97 14.62 3.18 7.47
CA TRP A 97 15.35 1.97 7.10
C TRP A 97 16.63 1.85 7.92
N GLY A 98 17.11 0.61 8.09
CA GLY A 98 18.37 0.30 8.77
C GLY A 98 18.20 -0.36 10.13
N PRO A 99 19.30 -0.81 10.75
CA PRO A 99 19.30 -1.63 11.97
C PRO A 99 18.66 -0.96 13.19
N GLN A 100 18.56 0.36 13.18
CA GLN A 100 17.99 1.16 14.27
C GLN A 100 16.62 1.76 13.90
N ALA A 101 16.03 1.39 12.76
CA ALA A 101 14.75 1.93 12.32
C ALA A 101 13.63 1.69 13.34
N LYS A 102 13.57 0.48 13.90
CA LYS A 102 12.59 0.13 14.94
C LYS A 102 12.75 0.98 16.20
N GLU A 103 13.99 1.13 16.66
CA GLU A 103 14.33 1.93 17.83
C GLU A 103 13.95 3.40 17.62
N ALA A 104 14.34 3.96 16.47
CA ALA A 104 14.03 5.33 16.10
C ALA A 104 12.52 5.59 16.03
N LEU A 105 11.75 4.68 15.42
CA LEU A 105 10.28 4.79 15.35
C LEU A 105 9.65 4.66 16.75
N GLY A 106 10.20 3.80 17.60
CA GLY A 106 9.76 3.58 18.99
C GLY A 106 9.89 4.82 19.90
N HIS A 107 10.58 5.88 19.46
CA HIS A 107 10.54 7.17 20.17
C HIS A 107 9.21 7.93 19.98
N PHE A 108 8.42 7.57 18.97
CA PHE A 108 7.19 8.25 18.61
C PHE A 108 5.94 7.39 18.85
N ILE A 109 6.09 6.08 19.01
CA ILE A 109 4.97 5.14 19.18
C ILE A 109 5.30 4.10 20.24
N ASP A 110 4.28 3.49 20.84
CA ASP A 110 4.49 2.36 21.74
C ASP A 110 5.27 1.25 20.99
N PRO A 111 6.46 0.83 21.49
CA PRO A 111 7.26 -0.19 20.83
C PRO A 111 6.54 -1.53 20.62
N SER A 112 5.49 -1.82 21.41
CA SER A 112 4.64 -3.00 21.23
C SER A 112 3.80 -2.91 19.96
N GLU A 113 3.35 -1.72 19.52
CA GLU A 113 2.59 -1.57 18.28
C GLU A 113 3.42 -1.89 17.04
N ILE A 114 4.74 -1.72 17.12
CA ILE A 114 5.69 -2.01 16.05
C ILE A 114 6.54 -3.26 16.34
N SER A 115 6.05 -4.14 17.22
CA SER A 115 6.65 -5.46 17.43
C SER A 115 6.48 -6.33 16.18
N ILE A 116 7.26 -7.40 16.06
CA ILE A 116 7.17 -8.26 14.87
C ILE A 116 5.85 -9.04 14.84
N GLU A 117 5.26 -9.26 16.00
CA GLU A 117 3.96 -9.90 16.19
C GLU A 117 2.82 -8.96 15.77
N ASN A 118 2.90 -7.67 16.12
CA ASN A 118 1.84 -6.68 15.89
C ASN A 118 1.99 -5.89 14.59
N PHE A 119 3.18 -5.88 13.99
CA PHE A 119 3.46 -5.26 12.71
C PHE A 119 4.46 -6.11 11.94
N PRO A 120 4.07 -7.32 11.49
CA PRO A 120 4.94 -8.24 10.78
C PRO A 120 5.32 -7.70 9.39
N PHE A 121 6.29 -8.34 8.76
CA PHE A 121 6.68 -8.05 7.38
C PHE A 121 5.46 -8.08 6.44
N VAL A 122 5.37 -7.06 5.59
CA VAL A 122 4.30 -6.71 4.63
C VAL A 122 2.91 -6.53 5.27
N ALA A 123 2.88 -6.09 6.53
CA ALA A 123 1.69 -5.52 7.16
C ALA A 123 1.52 -4.03 6.80
N ALA A 124 0.27 -3.60 6.69
CA ALA A 124 -0.14 -2.22 6.50
C ALA A 124 -1.21 -1.85 7.50
N LYS A 125 -1.03 -0.78 8.28
CA LYS A 125 -2.03 -0.33 9.25
C LYS A 125 -1.93 1.16 9.54
N TYR A 126 -3.00 1.72 10.11
CA TYR A 126 -2.95 3.08 10.65
C TYR A 126 -2.25 3.07 12.01
N LEU A 127 -1.38 4.06 12.20
CA LEU A 127 -0.59 4.26 13.41
C LEU A 127 -0.74 5.72 13.87
N THR A 128 -0.71 5.94 15.18
CA THR A 128 -0.67 7.29 15.74
C THR A 128 0.71 7.56 16.32
N LEU A 129 1.43 8.53 15.74
CA LEU A 129 2.73 8.97 16.23
C LEU A 129 2.56 10.14 17.20
N ASN A 130 3.23 10.04 18.35
CA ASN A 130 3.31 11.06 19.38
C ASN A 130 4.58 11.89 19.16
N LEU A 131 4.40 13.16 18.82
CA LEU A 131 5.47 14.10 18.55
C LEU A 131 5.74 15.00 19.77
N SER A 132 6.82 15.77 19.68
CA SER A 132 7.18 16.76 20.70
C SER A 132 6.06 17.79 20.91
N GLY A 133 5.94 18.27 22.15
CA GLY A 133 4.89 19.22 22.52
C GLY A 133 3.48 18.63 22.58
N GLY A 134 3.34 17.31 22.71
CA GLY A 134 2.05 16.62 22.86
C GLY A 134 1.22 16.52 21.58
N LYS A 135 1.81 16.86 20.42
CA LYS A 135 1.14 16.72 19.12
C LYS A 135 1.04 15.24 18.76
N LYS A 136 -0.08 14.88 18.11
CA LYS A 136 -0.28 13.54 17.53
C LYS A 136 -0.49 13.67 16.04
N ILE A 137 0.02 12.71 15.28
CA ILE A 137 -0.22 12.59 13.84
C ILE A 137 -0.58 11.16 13.50
N ASP A 138 -1.65 10.99 12.73
CA ASP A 138 -2.03 9.68 12.20
C ASP A 138 -1.30 9.45 10.88
N VAL A 139 -0.66 8.29 10.78
CA VAL A 139 0.08 7.87 9.59
C VAL A 139 -0.43 6.52 9.13
N PHE A 140 -0.35 6.30 7.83
CA PHE A 140 -0.51 4.96 7.27
C PHE A 140 0.89 4.31 7.20
N GLY A 141 1.10 3.28 8.01
CA GLY A 141 2.37 2.58 8.14
C GLY A 141 2.41 1.31 7.30
N GLU A 142 3.51 1.10 6.60
CA GLU A 142 3.76 -0.09 5.79
C GLU A 142 5.10 -0.75 6.16
N HIS A 143 5.09 -2.05 6.46
CA HIS A 143 6.30 -2.80 6.81
C HIS A 143 6.90 -3.48 5.58
N ALA A 144 7.71 -2.75 4.80
CA ALA A 144 8.21 -3.23 3.51
C ALA A 144 9.50 -4.09 3.56
N PHE A 145 10.13 -4.33 4.73
CA PHE A 145 11.38 -5.10 4.83
C PHE A 145 11.33 -6.24 5.85
N PRO A 146 11.75 -7.47 5.52
CA PRO A 146 11.63 -8.63 6.42
C PRO A 146 12.58 -8.56 7.61
N THR A 147 13.56 -7.67 7.57
CA THR A 147 14.47 -7.38 8.68
C THR A 147 14.59 -5.88 8.85
N LEU A 148 14.28 -5.37 10.04
CA LEU A 148 14.59 -3.99 10.48
C LEU A 148 16.10 -3.79 10.69
N GLY A 149 16.94 -4.38 9.83
CA GLY A 149 18.31 -4.79 10.14
C GLY A 149 19.33 -4.62 9.01
N LYS A 150 18.93 -4.68 7.74
CA LYS A 150 19.86 -4.56 6.61
C LYS A 150 19.24 -3.73 5.49
N ALA A 151 20.02 -2.77 5.01
CA ALA A 151 19.65 -1.77 4.02
C ALA A 151 19.11 -2.40 2.72
N ALA A 152 18.09 -1.73 2.17
CA ALA A 152 17.36 -2.08 0.99
C ALA A 152 18.03 -1.62 -0.31
N GLY A 153 17.65 -2.26 -1.41
CA GLY A 153 17.54 -1.60 -2.71
C GLY A 153 16.06 -1.36 -3.03
N LYS A 154 15.75 -0.10 -3.44
CA LYS A 154 14.52 0.48 -4.02
C LYS A 154 13.19 0.31 -3.27
N TYR A 155 12.48 1.40 -2.99
CA TYR A 155 11.38 1.97 -3.80
C TYR A 155 11.08 3.42 -3.33
N ILE A 156 10.47 4.19 -4.22
CA ILE A 156 10.28 5.67 -4.23
C ILE A 156 8.92 6.04 -3.61
#